data_AF-A0A7S1JQX1-F1
#
_entry.id   AF-A0A7S1JQX1-F1
#
_cell.length_a   1.000
_cell.length_b   1.000
_cell.length_c   1.000
_cell.angle_alpha   90.00
_cell.angle_beta   90.00
_cell.angle_gamma   90.00
#
_symmetry.space_group_name_H-M   'P 1'
#
loop_
_entity.id
_entity.type
_entity.pdbx_description
1 polymer ?
#
loop_
_entity_poly.entity_id
_entity_poly.type
_entity_poly.pdbx_seq_one_letter_code
_entity_poly.pdbx_strand_id
1 'polypeptide(L)'
;KLSLTNTCCEILSQNDAHVKQTAKCLGSHMDHGQLVVRLSFVLGNLTAKSDRARIQLMFDCQGSALLGALLHRYLQLDRKIRLIEGPEGKEKLRGADREEVEDVLVKVIRLLANVCINTSVGTMAAATSALVEPLLEVMGSKKVQQHEELILNAVAALTNLLYYDSPSNILFESNNKRLL
;
A
#
# COMPACT_ATOMS: atom_id res chain seq x y z
N LYS A 1 4.21 -9.43 18.96
CA LYS A 1 3.39 -9.36 17.71
C LYS A 1 3.35 -10.76 17.09
N LEU A 2 2.20 -11.45 17.12
CA LEU A 2 2.09 -12.85 16.68
C LEU A 2 2.36 -13.03 15.18
N SER A 3 1.97 -12.07 14.34
CA SER A 3 2.23 -12.03 12.90
C SER A 3 3.71 -11.83 12.51
N LEU A 4 4.63 -11.79 13.48
CA LEU A 4 6.07 -11.84 13.21
C LEU A 4 6.61 -13.27 13.16
N THR A 5 5.84 -14.25 13.64
CA THR A 5 6.27 -15.63 13.75
C THR A 5 5.82 -16.41 12.52
N ASN A 6 6.73 -17.06 11.81
CA ASN A 6 6.43 -17.82 10.58
C ASN A 6 5.29 -18.81 10.78
N THR A 7 5.36 -19.62 11.83
CA THR A 7 4.36 -20.62 12.18
C THR A 7 2.96 -20.02 12.42
N CYS A 8 2.89 -18.83 13.01
CA CYS A 8 1.62 -18.15 13.24
C CYS A 8 1.03 -17.58 11.94
N CYS A 9 1.87 -17.01 11.06
CA CYS A 9 1.43 -16.57 9.73
C CYS A 9 0.90 -17.73 8.88
N GLU A 10 1.56 -18.89 8.93
CA GLU A 10 1.13 -20.10 8.23
C GLU A 10 -0.25 -20.54 8.71
N ILE A 11 -0.44 -20.71 10.03
CA ILE A 11 -1.74 -21.11 10.62
C ILE A 11 -2.84 -20.08 10.30
N LEU A 12 -2.55 -18.78 10.46
CA LEU A 12 -3.53 -17.73 10.17
C LEU A 12 -3.93 -17.69 8.70
N SER A 13 -3.00 -18.00 7.79
CA SER A 13 -3.27 -18.05 6.34
C SER A 13 -4.07 -19.27 5.90
N GLN A 14 -4.15 -20.32 6.74
CA GLN A 14 -4.98 -21.50 6.47
C GLN A 14 -6.46 -21.26 6.78
N ASN A 15 -6.78 -20.22 7.56
CA ASN A 15 -8.16 -19.85 7.88
C ASN A 15 -8.55 -18.53 7.21
N ASP A 16 -9.34 -18.67 6.14
CA ASP A 16 -9.88 -17.58 5.33
C ASP A 16 -10.63 -16.52 6.15
N ALA A 17 -11.22 -16.88 7.29
CA ALA A 17 -11.96 -15.92 8.11
C ALA A 17 -11.07 -14.79 8.64
N HIS A 18 -9.78 -15.05 8.87
CA HIS A 18 -8.87 -14.04 9.42
C HIS A 18 -8.52 -12.93 8.42
N VAL A 19 -8.22 -13.29 7.17
CA VAL A 19 -7.96 -12.30 6.11
C VAL A 19 -9.20 -11.44 5.88
N LYS A 20 -10.37 -12.07 5.74
CA LYS A 20 -11.66 -11.39 5.55
C LYS A 20 -11.98 -10.44 6.69
N GLN A 21 -11.88 -10.91 7.94
CA GLN A 21 -12.20 -10.08 9.10
C GLN A 21 -11.19 -8.92 9.29
N THR A 22 -9.91 -9.16 9.01
CA THR A 22 -8.87 -8.12 9.09
C THR A 22 -9.08 -7.06 8.01
N ALA A 23 -9.36 -7.46 6.76
CA ALA A 23 -9.68 -6.54 5.67
C ALA A 23 -10.95 -5.72 5.95
N LYS A 24 -12.00 -6.37 6.46
CA LYS A 24 -13.24 -5.69 6.89
C LYS A 24 -12.96 -4.67 8.00
N CYS A 25 -12.20 -5.06 9.02
CA CYS A 25 -11.82 -4.16 10.11
C CYS A 25 -11.00 -2.96 9.61
N LEU A 26 -10.07 -3.20 8.68
CA LEU A 26 -9.27 -2.17 8.04
C LEU A 26 -10.16 -1.17 7.29
N GLY A 27 -11.13 -1.64 6.50
CA GLY A 27 -12.09 -0.80 5.81
C GLY A 27 -13.00 0.01 6.75
N SER A 28 -13.39 -0.56 7.89
CA SER A 28 -14.22 0.17 8.88
C SER A 28 -13.46 1.23 9.67
N HIS A 29 -12.11 1.21 9.66
CA HIS A 29 -11.27 2.09 10.47
C HIS A 29 -10.22 2.82 9.63
N MET A 30 -10.51 3.10 8.36
CA MET A 30 -9.60 3.79 7.43
C MET A 30 -9.17 5.18 7.91
N ASP A 31 -9.89 5.75 8.88
CA ASP A 31 -9.68 7.08 9.42
C ASP A 31 -8.74 7.08 10.65
N HIS A 32 -8.35 5.90 11.13
CA HIS A 32 -7.53 5.72 12.33
C HIS A 32 -6.13 5.21 11.96
N GLY A 33 -5.17 6.12 11.75
CA GLY A 33 -3.81 5.81 11.27
C GLY A 33 -3.13 4.65 12.00
N GLN A 34 -3.08 4.69 13.32
CA GLN A 34 -2.50 3.60 14.12
C GLN A 34 -3.14 2.22 13.87
N LEU A 35 -4.46 2.15 13.64
CA LEU A 35 -5.14 0.90 13.31
C LEU A 35 -4.81 0.45 11.89
N VAL A 36 -4.81 1.40 10.94
CA VAL A 36 -4.43 1.13 9.55
C VAL A 36 -3.01 0.57 9.47
N VAL A 37 -2.04 1.16 10.18
CA VAL A 37 -0.66 0.66 10.28
C VAL A 37 -0.64 -0.78 10.78
N ARG A 38 -1.32 -1.07 11.89
CA ARG A 38 -1.31 -2.40 12.53
C ARG A 38 -1.98 -3.47 11.66
N LEU A 39 -3.14 -3.16 11.09
CA LEU A 39 -3.90 -4.10 10.27
C LEU A 39 -3.22 -4.34 8.90
N SER A 40 -2.70 -3.29 8.26
CA SER A 40 -1.91 -3.40 7.04
C SER A 40 -0.60 -4.17 7.28
N PHE A 41 0.01 -4.00 8.45
CA PHE A 41 1.18 -4.79 8.85
C PHE A 41 0.86 -6.29 8.96
N VAL A 42 -0.27 -6.65 9.57
CA VAL A 42 -0.73 -8.05 9.66
C VAL A 42 -0.99 -8.63 8.27
N LEU A 43 -1.79 -7.94 7.44
CA LEU A 43 -2.07 -8.38 6.07
C LEU A 43 -0.80 -8.45 5.23
N GLY A 44 0.12 -7.49 5.38
CA GLY A 44 1.39 -7.46 4.67
C GLY A 44 2.25 -8.68 4.98
N ASN A 45 2.30 -9.10 6.25
CA ASN A 45 3.06 -10.28 6.64
C ASN A 45 2.41 -11.59 6.15
N LEU A 46 1.07 -11.68 6.14
CA LEU A 46 0.34 -12.84 5.61
C LEU A 46 0.55 -12.98 4.09
N THR A 47 0.39 -11.88 3.37
CA THR A 47 0.51 -11.83 1.91
C THR A 47 1.95 -11.97 1.42
N ALA A 48 2.96 -11.68 2.25
CA ALA A 48 4.35 -11.95 1.91
C ALA A 48 4.62 -13.44 1.66
N LYS A 49 3.85 -14.35 2.27
CA LYS A 49 4.15 -15.79 2.32
C LYS A 49 3.06 -16.70 1.77
N SER A 50 1.87 -16.19 1.47
CA SER A 50 0.73 -17.00 1.08
C SER A 50 0.05 -16.45 -0.17
N ASP A 51 0.20 -17.16 -1.30
CA ASP A 51 -0.52 -16.83 -2.55
C ASP A 51 -2.03 -16.85 -2.36
N ARG A 52 -2.54 -17.80 -1.55
CA ARG A 52 -3.95 -17.85 -1.18
C ARG A 52 -4.39 -16.55 -0.50
N ALA A 53 -3.62 -16.04 0.47
CA ALA A 53 -3.94 -14.79 1.13
C ALA A 53 -3.92 -13.58 0.17
N ARG A 54 -3.01 -13.58 -0.82
CA ARG A 54 -2.96 -12.53 -1.87
C ARG A 54 -4.24 -12.52 -2.70
N ILE A 55 -4.63 -13.68 -3.23
CA ILE A 55 -5.84 -13.86 -4.04
C ILE A 55 -7.08 -13.50 -3.22
N GLN A 56 -7.19 -14.07 -2.02
CA GLN A 56 -8.35 -13.87 -1.16
C GLN A 56 -8.53 -12.40 -0.76
N LEU A 57 -7.45 -11.70 -0.39
CA LEU A 57 -7.54 -10.28 -0.05
C LEU A 57 -8.01 -9.46 -1.25
N MET A 58 -7.43 -9.69 -2.42
CA MET A 58 -7.66 -8.84 -3.58
C MET A 58 -8.99 -9.11 -4.27
N PHE A 59 -9.39 -10.39 -4.39
CA PHE A 59 -10.61 -10.78 -5.11
C PHE A 59 -11.80 -10.98 -4.17
N ASP A 60 -11.65 -11.71 -3.05
CA ASP A 60 -12.80 -12.00 -2.16
C ASP A 60 -13.13 -10.83 -1.22
N CYS A 61 -12.14 -10.01 -0.87
CA CYS A 61 -12.29 -8.91 0.09
C CYS A 61 -12.35 -7.53 -0.56
N GLN A 62 -12.51 -7.46 -1.90
CA GLN A 62 -12.48 -6.21 -2.67
C GLN A 62 -11.22 -5.38 -2.40
N GLY A 63 -10.07 -6.07 -2.27
CA GLY A 63 -8.81 -5.46 -1.84
C GLY A 63 -8.33 -4.34 -2.76
N SER A 64 -8.62 -4.39 -4.05
CA SER A 64 -8.28 -3.30 -4.98
C SER A 64 -8.95 -1.97 -4.60
N ALA A 65 -10.26 -2.01 -4.33
CA ALA A 65 -11.01 -0.83 -3.89
C ALA A 65 -10.54 -0.35 -2.51
N LEU A 66 -10.32 -1.28 -1.56
CA LEU A 66 -9.85 -0.95 -0.22
C LEU A 66 -8.47 -0.28 -0.22
N LEU A 67 -7.49 -0.87 -0.91
CA LEU A 67 -6.14 -0.34 -0.99
C LEU A 67 -6.10 0.99 -1.77
N GLY A 68 -6.84 1.09 -2.87
CA GLY A 68 -6.96 2.34 -3.63
C GLY A 68 -7.55 3.47 -2.78
N ALA A 69 -8.58 3.19 -2.00
CA ALA A 69 -9.19 4.19 -1.11
C ALA A 69 -8.25 4.61 0.03
N LEU A 70 -7.48 3.69 0.61
CA LEU A 70 -6.45 4.00 1.61
C LEU A 70 -5.33 4.87 1.01
N LEU A 71 -4.78 4.47 -0.13
CA LEU A 71 -3.72 5.22 -0.82
C LEU A 71 -4.17 6.63 -1.16
N HIS A 72 -5.35 6.78 -1.78
CA HIS A 72 -5.92 8.06 -2.11
C HIS A 72 -6.09 8.94 -0.85
N ARG A 73 -6.68 8.39 0.20
CA ARG A 73 -6.92 9.14 1.44
C ARG A 73 -5.63 9.64 2.08
N TYR A 74 -4.65 8.77 2.26
CA TYR A 74 -3.41 9.14 2.96
C TYR A 74 -2.49 10.01 2.12
N LEU A 75 -2.49 9.89 0.79
CA LEU A 75 -1.81 10.85 -0.08
C LEU A 75 -2.48 12.24 -0.04
N GLN A 76 -3.81 12.31 0.06
CA GLN A 76 -4.50 13.60 0.25
C GLN A 76 -4.14 14.25 1.59
N LEU A 77 -4.02 13.47 2.67
CA LEU A 77 -3.56 13.98 3.97
C LEU A 77 -2.11 14.48 3.87
N ASP A 78 -1.24 13.70 3.25
CA ASP A 78 0.16 14.05 3.02
C ASP A 78 0.32 15.35 2.21
N ARG A 79 -0.49 15.56 1.17
CA ARG A 79 -0.57 16.83 0.42
C ARG A 79 -1.00 18.00 1.30
N LYS A 80 -2.05 17.81 2.12
CA LYS A 80 -2.55 18.85 3.03
C LYS A 80 -1.50 19.26 4.04
N ILE A 81 -0.80 18.29 4.63
CA ILE A 81 0.30 18.55 5.58
C ILE A 81 1.38 19.39 4.90
N ARG A 82 1.84 19.01 3.70
CA ARG A 82 2.85 19.79 2.95
C ARG A 82 2.42 21.22 2.65
N LEU A 83 1.16 21.44 2.27
CA LEU A 83 0.64 22.79 1.99
C LEU A 83 0.61 23.66 3.25
N ILE A 84 0.32 23.05 4.39
CA ILE A 84 0.22 23.69 5.68
C ILE A 84 1.61 23.98 6.28
N GLU A 85 2.63 23.20 5.93
CA GLU A 85 4.05 23.32 6.30
C GLU A 85 4.85 24.32 5.45
N GLY A 86 4.18 25.29 4.82
CA GLY A 86 4.86 26.47 4.27
C GLY A 86 5.76 27.16 5.31
N PRO A 87 6.67 28.07 4.89
CA PRO A 87 7.82 28.55 5.67
C PRO A 87 7.54 29.16 7.06
N GLU A 88 6.28 29.34 7.47
CA GLU A 88 5.86 29.94 8.74
C GLU A 88 5.05 28.98 9.66
N GLY A 89 4.97 27.67 9.33
CA GLY A 89 4.11 26.71 10.03
C GLY A 89 4.71 26.05 11.28
N LYS A 90 4.18 26.38 12.47
CA LYS A 90 4.56 25.86 13.82
C LYS A 90 4.82 24.33 13.90
N GLU A 91 5.85 23.98 14.70
CA GLU A 91 6.80 22.88 14.44
C GLU A 91 6.66 21.53 15.21
N LYS A 92 5.70 21.30 16.12
CA LYS A 92 5.73 20.06 16.94
C LYS A 92 4.54 19.12 16.85
N LEU A 93 3.31 19.62 16.73
CA LEU A 93 2.12 18.75 16.61
C LEU A 93 1.97 18.17 15.19
N ARG A 94 2.47 18.88 14.17
CA ARG A 94 2.41 18.46 12.76
C ARG A 94 3.39 17.34 12.40
N GLY A 95 4.51 17.24 13.12
CA GLY A 95 5.50 16.19 12.90
C GLY A 95 4.94 14.80 13.18
N ALA A 96 4.19 14.64 14.27
CA ALA A 96 3.56 13.36 14.62
C ALA A 96 2.49 12.93 13.60
N ASP A 97 1.68 13.87 13.11
CA ASP A 97 0.68 13.59 12.07
C ASP A 97 1.36 13.22 10.73
N ARG A 98 2.47 13.90 10.38
CA ARG A 98 3.26 13.59 9.18
C ARG A 98 3.87 12.19 9.26
N GLU A 99 4.50 11.87 10.39
CA GLU A 99 5.08 10.54 10.63
C GLU A 99 4.01 9.45 10.58
N GLU A 100 2.83 9.67 11.18
CA GLU A 100 1.73 8.70 11.12
C GLU A 100 1.23 8.49 9.69
N VAL A 101 1.05 9.56 8.92
CA VAL A 101 0.61 9.47 7.52
C VAL A 101 1.62 8.73 6.66
N GLU A 102 2.91 9.02 6.84
CA GLU A 102 3.98 8.33 6.13
C GLU A 102 4.06 6.85 6.52
N ASP A 103 3.97 6.52 7.81
CA ASP A 103 3.93 5.14 8.31
C ASP A 103 2.77 4.35 7.69
N VAL A 104 1.60 4.97 7.57
CA VAL A 104 0.46 4.33 6.88
C VAL A 104 0.79 4.06 5.43
N LEU A 105 1.27 5.05 4.68
CA LEU A 105 1.62 4.89 3.26
C LEU A 105 2.65 3.78 3.08
N VAL A 106 3.68 3.74 3.91
CA VAL A 106 4.69 2.68 3.93
C VAL A 106 4.05 1.30 4.10
N LYS A 107 3.16 1.11 5.09
CA LYS A 107 2.57 -0.22 5.34
C LYS A 107 1.56 -0.63 4.27
N VAL A 108 0.79 0.31 3.72
CA VAL A 108 -0.19 0.05 2.65
C VAL A 108 0.53 -0.27 1.34
N ILE A 109 1.56 0.50 0.96
CA ILE A 109 2.34 0.25 -0.26
C ILE A 109 3.12 -1.05 -0.14
N ARG A 110 3.69 -1.37 1.03
CA ARG A 110 4.32 -2.68 1.26
C ARG A 110 3.35 -3.84 1.10
N LEU A 111 2.13 -3.69 1.62
CA LEU A 111 1.07 -4.67 1.42
C LEU A 111 0.74 -4.82 -0.08
N LEU A 112 0.61 -3.71 -0.80
CA LEU A 112 0.40 -3.71 -2.25
C LEU A 112 1.54 -4.45 -2.98
N ALA A 113 2.80 -4.14 -2.66
CA ALA A 113 3.96 -4.82 -3.23
C ALA A 113 3.88 -6.33 -3.02
N ASN A 114 3.57 -6.78 -1.80
CA ASN A 114 3.49 -8.19 -1.45
C ASN A 114 2.36 -8.93 -2.18
N VAL A 115 1.19 -8.32 -2.36
CA VAL A 115 0.08 -8.96 -3.09
C VAL A 115 0.36 -9.05 -4.58
N CYS A 116 1.06 -8.06 -5.16
CA CYS A 116 1.40 -8.00 -6.57
C CYS A 116 2.48 -9.01 -7.00
N ILE A 117 3.07 -9.79 -6.08
CA ILE A 117 3.95 -10.93 -6.44
C ILE A 117 3.16 -12.06 -7.12
N ASN A 118 1.86 -12.17 -6.84
CA ASN A 118 1.02 -13.19 -7.49
C ASN A 118 0.60 -12.73 -8.88
N THR A 119 0.71 -13.61 -9.88
CA THR A 119 0.43 -13.27 -11.29
C THR A 119 -0.97 -12.69 -11.53
N SER A 120 -2.02 -13.32 -11.01
CA SER A 120 -3.40 -12.87 -11.24
C SER A 120 -3.66 -11.51 -10.58
N VAL A 121 -3.14 -11.34 -9.37
CA VAL A 121 -3.27 -10.08 -8.62
C VAL A 121 -2.46 -8.97 -9.28
N GLY A 122 -1.21 -9.25 -9.63
CA GLY A 122 -0.29 -8.29 -10.22
C GLY A 122 -0.75 -7.75 -11.56
N THR A 123 -1.21 -8.63 -12.46
CA THR A 123 -1.81 -8.21 -13.74
C THR A 123 -3.04 -7.33 -13.54
N MET A 124 -3.94 -7.68 -12.60
CA MET A 124 -5.12 -6.87 -12.29
C MET A 124 -4.72 -5.51 -11.69
N ALA A 125 -3.76 -5.49 -10.76
CA ALA A 125 -3.28 -4.27 -10.12
C ALA A 125 -2.59 -3.33 -11.12
N ALA A 126 -1.81 -3.87 -12.06
CA ALA A 126 -1.17 -3.11 -13.12
C ALA A 126 -2.16 -2.45 -14.09
N ALA A 127 -3.37 -3.01 -14.18
CA ALA A 127 -4.49 -2.46 -14.95
C ALA A 127 -5.43 -1.57 -14.12
N THR A 128 -5.08 -1.26 -12.86
CA THR A 128 -5.94 -0.49 -11.95
C THR A 128 -5.30 0.85 -11.60
N SER A 129 -5.76 1.94 -12.22
CA SER A 129 -5.23 3.30 -11.99
C SER A 129 -5.23 3.70 -10.52
N ALA A 130 -6.27 3.33 -9.76
CA ALA A 130 -6.39 3.62 -8.34
C ALA A 130 -5.28 2.99 -7.47
N LEU A 131 -4.53 2.02 -8.00
CA LEU A 131 -3.36 1.42 -7.36
C LEU A 131 -2.04 1.92 -7.98
N VAL A 132 -2.01 2.18 -9.29
CA VAL A 132 -0.81 2.61 -10.02
C VAL A 132 -0.49 4.09 -9.81
N GLU A 133 -1.45 4.99 -9.99
CA GLU A 133 -1.23 6.43 -9.92
C GLU A 133 -0.67 6.90 -8.55
N PRO A 134 -1.14 6.37 -7.40
CA PRO A 134 -0.53 6.65 -6.10
C PRO A 134 0.97 6.35 -6.02
N LEU A 135 1.42 5.26 -6.65
CA LEU A 135 2.84 4.87 -6.64
C LEU A 135 3.67 5.87 -7.46
N LEU A 136 3.18 6.26 -8.64
CA LEU A 136 3.82 7.26 -9.48
C LEU A 136 3.88 8.63 -8.79
N GLU A 137 2.83 9.01 -8.05
CA GLU A 137 2.84 10.23 -7.24
C GLU A 137 3.90 10.19 -6.15
N VAL A 138 4.04 9.08 -5.43
CA VAL A 138 5.09 8.93 -4.41
C VAL A 138 6.48 9.09 -5.06
N MET A 139 6.71 8.46 -6.20
CA MET A 139 7.96 8.58 -6.96
C MET A 139 8.25 10.01 -7.43
N GLY A 140 7.21 10.76 -7.83
CA GLY A 140 7.35 12.12 -8.35
C GLY A 140 7.40 13.22 -7.29
N SER A 141 6.90 12.98 -6.07
CA SER A 141 6.72 14.03 -5.05
C SER A 141 7.63 13.91 -3.82
N LYS A 142 8.34 12.79 -3.64
CA LYS A 142 9.16 12.50 -2.47
C LYS A 142 10.65 12.41 -2.83
N LYS A 143 11.51 12.90 -1.94
CA LYS A 143 12.97 12.77 -2.06
C LYS A 143 13.45 11.54 -1.30
N VAL A 144 14.23 10.68 -1.97
CA VAL A 144 14.75 9.43 -1.40
C VAL A 144 15.53 9.63 -0.11
N GLN A 145 16.28 10.72 0.02
CA GLN A 145 17.11 11.02 1.20
C GLN A 145 16.28 11.25 2.47
N GLN A 146 14.99 11.58 2.33
CA GLN A 146 14.09 11.88 3.45
C GLN A 146 13.02 10.80 3.65
N HIS A 147 12.74 10.02 2.61
CA HIS A 147 11.58 9.12 2.52
C HIS A 147 11.99 7.74 1.98
N GLU A 148 13.15 7.25 2.40
CA GLU A 148 13.79 6.05 1.85
C GLU A 148 12.88 4.82 1.93
N GLU A 149 12.35 4.47 3.11
CA GLU A 149 11.48 3.29 3.27
C GLU A 149 10.24 3.38 2.38
N LEU A 150 9.61 4.56 2.30
CA LEU A 150 8.43 4.79 1.46
C LEU A 150 8.75 4.59 -0.03
N ILE A 151 9.83 5.19 -0.51
CA ILE A 151 10.25 5.09 -1.91
C ILE A 151 10.68 3.66 -2.26
N LEU A 152 11.42 2.97 -1.39
CA LEU A 152 11.82 1.59 -1.64
C LEU A 152 10.61 0.64 -1.74
N ASN A 153 9.59 0.83 -0.91
CA ASN A 153 8.35 0.05 -1.03
C ASN A 153 7.59 0.39 -2.32
N ALA A 154 7.57 1.66 -2.74
CA ALA A 154 6.93 2.06 -4.00
C ALA A 154 7.66 1.46 -5.22
N VAL A 155 9.00 1.48 -5.22
CA VAL A 155 9.83 0.85 -6.24
C VAL A 155 9.60 -0.66 -6.28
N ALA A 156 9.51 -1.33 -5.12
CA ALA A 156 9.22 -2.76 -5.07
C ALA A 156 7.84 -3.08 -5.67
N ALA A 157 6.81 -2.29 -5.35
CA ALA A 157 5.49 -2.43 -5.95
C ALA A 157 5.53 -2.22 -7.47
N LEU A 158 6.12 -1.12 -7.94
CA LEU A 158 6.25 -0.80 -9.36
C LEU A 158 7.03 -1.87 -10.13
N THR A 159 8.12 -2.38 -9.56
CA THR A 159 8.92 -3.46 -10.16
C THR A 159 8.09 -4.73 -10.33
N ASN A 160 7.30 -5.09 -9.31
CA ASN A 160 6.37 -6.22 -9.42
C ASN A 160 5.32 -5.97 -10.51
N LEU A 161 4.79 -4.76 -10.65
CA LEU A 161 3.80 -4.44 -11.69
C LEU A 161 4.40 -4.41 -13.10
N LEU A 162 5.63 -3.93 -13.27
CA LEU A 162 6.35 -3.89 -14.55
C LEU A 162 6.74 -5.27 -15.06
N TYR A 163 6.83 -6.27 -14.17
CA TYR A 163 7.07 -7.65 -14.57
C TYR A 163 5.95 -8.22 -15.47
N TYR A 164 4.72 -7.73 -15.34
CA TYR A 164 3.57 -8.25 -16.07
C TYR A 164 3.40 -7.54 -17.42
N ASP A 165 3.94 -8.15 -18.47
CA ASP A 165 3.76 -7.73 -19.86
C ASP A 165 2.33 -8.01 -20.34
N SER A 166 1.43 -7.06 -20.09
CA SER A 166 0.02 -7.10 -20.49
C SER A 166 -0.35 -5.82 -21.25
N PRO A 167 -1.17 -5.90 -22.32
CA PRO A 167 -1.68 -4.71 -23.01
C PRO A 167 -2.50 -3.78 -22.10
N SER A 168 -3.06 -4.31 -21.02
CA SER A 168 -3.82 -3.55 -20.02
C SER A 168 -2.93 -2.90 -18.95
N ASN A 169 -1.61 -3.10 -18.99
CA ASN A 169 -0.70 -2.53 -18.00
C ASN A 169 -0.50 -1.04 -18.26
N ILE A 170 -1.06 -0.22 -17.36
CA ILE A 170 -1.11 1.24 -17.48
C ILE A 170 0.31 1.85 -17.43
N LEU A 171 1.28 1.16 -16.82
CA LEU A 171 2.67 1.62 -16.77
C LEU A 171 3.34 1.65 -18.15
N PHE A 172 2.83 0.91 -19.13
CA PHE A 172 3.36 0.91 -20.50
C PHE A 172 2.71 1.96 -21.42
N GLU A 173 1.71 2.68 -20.93
CA GLU A 173 1.14 3.81 -21.65
C GLU A 173 2.17 4.95 -21.77
N SER A 174 2.19 5.61 -22.93
CA SER A 174 3.20 6.62 -23.29
C SER A 174 3.33 7.77 -22.29
N ASN A 175 2.25 8.09 -21.56
CA ASN A 175 2.25 9.14 -20.55
C ASN A 175 3.00 8.73 -19.27
N ASN A 176 2.97 7.46 -18.89
CA ASN A 176 3.59 6.94 -17.67
C ASN A 176 5.04 6.53 -17.86
N LYS A 177 5.44 6.18 -19.09
CA LYS A 177 6.84 5.89 -19.45
C LYS A 177 7.83 7.03 -19.17
N ARG A 178 7.36 8.28 -19.04
CA ARG A 178 8.22 9.43 -18.73
C ARG A 178 8.53 9.57 -17.24
N LEU A 179 7.79 8.86 -16.39
CA LEU A 179 7.90 8.88 -14.93
C LEU A 179 8.66 7.66 -14.38
N LEU A 180 8.99 6.70 -15.25
CA LEU A 180 9.81 5.52 -14.99
C LEU A 180 11.22 5.75 -15.53
#